data_AF-A0A9X7ILN1-F1
#
_entry.id   AF-A0A9X7ILN1-F1
#
_cell.length_a   1.000
_cell.length_b   1.000
_cell.length_c   1.000
_cell.angle_alpha   90.00
_cell.angle_beta   90.00
_cell.angle_gamma   90.00
#
_symmetry.space_group_name_H-M   'P 1'
#
loop_
_entity.id
_entity.type
_entity.pdbx_description
1 polymer ?
#
loop_
_entity_poly.entity_id
_entity_poly.type
_entity_poly.pdbx_seq_one_letter_code
_entity_poly.pdbx_strand_id
1 'polypeptide(L)'
;MAANAALLTTGGTATGDSVGGNGGDATGTGSIGGNGGGGAVQVSQAPGSATGTGTGGQGGAASNGGHGGNGGIGGVASFCDCSTSGDGRGGDGGAADGAGSVGGDGGGGAVQALGTGSGFISGGTATGGNGGAGSGGAHGGAGGIGKVEGDGASFYSITGGSATGGNGGDSGAPGVGTAIGGAGGAGGLGQVEMDTGSSTDAVSRGGDGGDGGDGGAPGANGTGVGGVGGAGGTGGEDGTGVGGIGGNGGRGGNGGFDGTVGAVGSAGANNP
;
A
#
# COMPACT_ATOMS: atom_id res chain seq x y z
N MET A 1 -17.11 -2.29 -11.97
CA MET A 1 -17.55 -2.68 -10.61
C MET A 1 -18.03 -4.12 -10.64
N ALA A 2 -17.23 -5.03 -10.08
CA ALA A 2 -17.70 -6.34 -9.66
C ALA A 2 -17.33 -6.44 -8.18
N ALA A 3 -18.33 -6.35 -7.29
CA ALA A 3 -18.16 -6.81 -5.91
C ALA A 3 -18.00 -8.33 -6.00
N ASN A 4 -16.83 -8.86 -5.66
CA ASN A 4 -16.66 -10.31 -5.62
C ASN A 4 -17.35 -10.80 -4.35
N ALA A 5 -18.48 -11.48 -4.53
CA ALA A 5 -19.34 -11.93 -3.46
C ALA A 5 -18.65 -13.01 -2.61
N ALA A 6 -19.02 -13.05 -1.32
CA ALA A 6 -18.65 -14.07 -0.35
C ALA A 6 -18.59 -15.47 -0.96
N LEU A 7 -17.39 -16.06 -1.02
CA LEU A 7 -17.23 -17.46 -1.35
C LEU A 7 -17.60 -18.28 -0.11
N LEU A 8 -18.70 -19.05 -0.17
CA LEU A 8 -19.12 -19.93 0.92
C LEU A 8 -18.61 -21.36 0.64
N THR A 9 -17.82 -21.90 1.58
CA THR A 9 -17.66 -23.34 1.73
C THR A 9 -18.77 -23.87 2.66
N THR A 10 -19.25 -25.09 2.44
CA THR A 10 -20.29 -25.69 3.29
C THR A 10 -19.80 -25.77 4.74
N GLY A 11 -20.38 -24.96 5.63
CA GLY A 11 -20.02 -24.87 7.05
C GLY A 11 -19.17 -23.65 7.45
N GLY A 12 -18.74 -22.81 6.50
CA GLY A 12 -18.10 -21.52 6.75
C GLY A 12 -19.08 -20.34 6.71
N THR A 13 -18.81 -19.26 7.45
CA THR A 13 -19.68 -18.06 7.52
C THR A 13 -18.91 -16.78 7.18
N ALA A 14 -19.24 -16.14 6.04
CA ALA A 14 -18.76 -14.81 5.69
C ALA A 14 -19.92 -13.81 5.82
N THR A 15 -19.79 -12.79 6.68
CA THR A 15 -20.84 -11.76 6.88
C THR A 15 -20.23 -10.37 6.93
N GLY A 16 -20.65 -9.47 6.05
CA GLY A 16 -20.08 -8.14 6.03
C GLY A 16 -20.27 -7.40 4.72
N ASP A 17 -19.70 -6.20 4.66
CA ASP A 17 -19.78 -5.33 3.49
C ASP A 17 -18.50 -5.44 2.65
N SER A 18 -18.67 -5.50 1.33
CA SER A 18 -17.57 -5.53 0.36
C SER A 18 -17.78 -4.45 -0.68
N VAL A 19 -16.98 -3.38 -0.60
CA VAL A 19 -17.12 -2.19 -1.44
C VAL A 19 -15.88 -2.04 -2.31
N GLY A 20 -16.05 -2.07 -3.63
CA GLY A 20 -14.96 -1.76 -4.56
C GLY A 20 -14.71 -0.25 -4.67
N GLY A 21 -13.51 0.11 -5.11
CA GLY A 21 -13.16 1.46 -5.52
C GLY A 21 -13.67 1.81 -6.91
N ASN A 22 -13.92 3.08 -7.11
CA ASN A 22 -14.07 3.74 -8.40
C ASN A 22 -12.72 3.74 -9.14
N GLY A 23 -12.79 3.69 -10.47
CA GLY A 23 -11.63 4.05 -11.30
C GLY A 23 -11.34 5.55 -11.23
N GLY A 24 -10.15 5.92 -11.69
CA GLY A 24 -9.72 7.31 -11.83
C GLY A 24 -10.15 7.92 -13.15
N ASP A 25 -10.30 9.25 -13.14
CA ASP A 25 -10.60 10.02 -14.34
C ASP A 25 -9.39 10.09 -15.28
N ALA A 26 -9.62 10.12 -16.59
CA ALA A 26 -8.60 10.38 -17.61
C ALA A 26 -8.97 11.60 -18.44
N THR A 27 -8.05 12.58 -18.50
CA THR A 27 -8.26 13.82 -19.24
C THR A 27 -7.09 14.10 -20.20
N GLY A 28 -7.40 14.37 -21.47
CA GLY A 28 -6.39 14.62 -22.50
C GLY A 28 -5.94 13.37 -23.26
N THR A 29 -5.26 13.61 -24.38
CA THR A 29 -4.87 12.54 -25.32
C THR A 29 -3.86 11.61 -24.69
N GLY A 30 -4.12 10.30 -24.77
CA GLY A 30 -3.22 9.25 -24.27
C GLY A 30 -3.26 9.04 -22.75
N SER A 31 -4.13 9.73 -22.01
CA SER A 31 -4.29 9.52 -20.57
C SER A 31 -5.11 8.29 -20.25
N ILE A 32 -4.71 7.56 -19.21
CA ILE A 32 -5.43 6.39 -18.69
C ILE A 32 -5.58 6.54 -17.17
N GLY A 33 -6.81 6.60 -16.68
CA GLY A 33 -7.07 6.63 -15.24
C GLY A 33 -6.80 5.26 -14.61
N GLY A 34 -6.47 5.26 -13.33
CA GLY A 34 -6.21 4.04 -12.58
C GLY A 34 -7.48 3.21 -12.36
N ASN A 35 -7.33 1.90 -12.16
CA ASN A 35 -8.46 1.07 -11.75
C ASN A 35 -8.74 1.26 -10.25
N GLY A 36 -10.00 1.18 -9.84
CA GLY A 36 -10.34 1.05 -8.43
C GLY A 36 -9.99 -0.33 -7.90
N GLY A 37 -9.68 -0.41 -6.60
CA GLY A 37 -9.37 -1.64 -5.90
C GLY A 37 -10.61 -2.45 -5.51
N GLY A 38 -10.42 -3.69 -5.09
CA GLY A 38 -11.49 -4.58 -4.63
C GLY A 38 -11.78 -4.45 -3.13
N GLY A 39 -13.04 -4.66 -2.75
CA GLY A 39 -13.44 -4.94 -1.36
C GLY A 39 -13.79 -6.43 -1.22
N ALA A 40 -13.38 -7.09 -0.13
CA ALA A 40 -13.66 -8.52 0.08
C ALA A 40 -13.92 -8.90 1.55
N VAL A 41 -14.89 -9.79 1.77
CA VAL A 41 -15.08 -10.56 3.01
C VAL A 41 -15.21 -12.04 2.65
N GLN A 42 -14.27 -12.88 3.10
CA GLN A 42 -14.11 -14.24 2.57
C GLN A 42 -13.86 -15.31 3.63
N VAL A 43 -14.42 -16.51 3.42
CA VAL A 43 -14.06 -17.74 4.14
C VAL A 43 -13.65 -18.84 3.16
N SER A 44 -12.56 -19.54 3.44
CA SER A 44 -12.04 -20.61 2.57
C SER A 44 -12.00 -22.00 3.20
N GLN A 45 -12.22 -22.13 4.51
CA GLN A 45 -12.31 -23.43 5.21
C GLN A 45 -13.49 -23.45 6.20
N ALA A 46 -14.06 -24.63 6.43
CA ALA A 46 -15.12 -24.86 7.39
C ALA A 46 -14.60 -25.67 8.59
N PRO A 47 -15.03 -25.37 9.83
CA PRO A 47 -15.99 -24.33 10.21
C PRO A 47 -15.34 -22.96 10.57
N GLY A 48 -14.87 -22.20 9.57
CA GLY A 48 -14.36 -20.83 9.78
C GLY A 48 -15.42 -19.72 9.68
N SER A 49 -15.14 -18.55 10.25
CA SER A 49 -15.94 -17.33 10.08
C SER A 49 -15.11 -16.09 9.76
N ALA A 50 -15.63 -15.22 8.90
CA ALA A 50 -15.07 -13.91 8.60
C ALA A 50 -16.18 -12.85 8.67
N THR A 51 -15.97 -11.80 9.47
CA THR A 51 -16.94 -10.73 9.66
C THR A 51 -16.34 -9.33 9.53
N GLY A 52 -17.08 -8.37 8.98
CA GLY A 52 -16.67 -6.96 8.96
C GLY A 52 -16.64 -6.34 7.56
N THR A 53 -15.71 -5.44 7.26
CA THR A 53 -15.76 -4.63 6.04
C THR A 53 -14.49 -4.76 5.19
N GLY A 54 -14.66 -5.02 3.90
CA GLY A 54 -13.59 -4.89 2.90
C GLY A 54 -13.87 -3.71 1.97
N THR A 55 -12.98 -2.72 1.91
CA THR A 55 -13.12 -1.55 1.02
C THR A 55 -11.89 -1.37 0.13
N GLY A 56 -12.08 -1.41 -1.18
CA GLY A 56 -11.03 -1.09 -2.15
C GLY A 56 -10.72 0.41 -2.20
N GLY A 57 -9.48 0.76 -2.51
CA GLY A 57 -9.05 2.13 -2.75
C GLY A 57 -9.49 2.64 -4.12
N GLN A 58 -9.54 3.96 -4.29
CA GLN A 58 -9.84 4.59 -5.57
C GLN A 58 -8.66 4.47 -6.53
N GLY A 59 -8.93 4.40 -7.83
CA GLY A 59 -7.92 4.59 -8.86
C GLY A 59 -7.50 6.06 -8.96
N GLY A 60 -6.24 6.30 -9.27
CA GLY A 60 -5.66 7.64 -9.46
C GLY A 60 -6.10 8.28 -10.77
N ALA A 61 -6.28 9.60 -10.75
CA ALA A 61 -6.59 10.37 -11.96
C ALA A 61 -5.37 10.50 -12.88
N ALA A 62 -5.62 10.76 -14.16
CA ALA A 62 -4.58 10.94 -15.16
C ALA A 62 -4.84 12.13 -16.09
N SER A 63 -3.78 12.87 -16.43
CA SER A 63 -3.82 13.97 -17.39
C SER A 63 -2.61 13.99 -18.33
N ASN A 64 -2.77 14.65 -19.49
CA ASN A 64 -1.69 14.97 -20.44
C ASN A 64 -0.81 13.77 -20.89
N GLY A 65 -1.40 12.59 -21.07
CA GLY A 65 -0.69 11.37 -21.46
C GLY A 65 -0.14 10.53 -20.29
N GLY A 66 -0.48 10.89 -19.05
CA GLY A 66 -0.14 10.14 -17.84
C GLY A 66 -1.04 8.92 -17.61
N HIS A 67 -0.60 8.04 -16.70
CA HIS A 67 -1.34 6.84 -16.27
C HIS A 67 -1.53 6.84 -14.75
N GLY A 68 -2.77 6.95 -14.28
CA GLY A 68 -3.06 6.94 -12.85
C GLY A 68 -2.78 5.57 -12.23
N GLY A 69 -2.35 5.55 -10.96
CA GLY A 69 -2.11 4.32 -10.21
C GLY A 69 -3.41 3.61 -9.84
N ASN A 70 -3.37 2.30 -9.66
CA ASN A 70 -4.54 1.53 -9.23
C ASN A 70 -4.77 1.69 -7.72
N GLY A 71 -6.03 1.63 -7.30
CA GLY A 71 -6.38 1.50 -5.88
C GLY A 71 -6.08 0.10 -5.34
N GLY A 72 -5.70 0.03 -4.08
CA GLY A 72 -5.39 -1.22 -3.39
C GLY A 72 -6.65 -2.01 -2.99
N ILE A 73 -6.47 -3.30 -2.71
CA ILE A 73 -7.54 -4.17 -2.22
C ILE A 73 -7.68 -4.01 -0.70
N GLY A 74 -8.92 -3.90 -0.22
CA GLY A 74 -9.25 -3.99 1.20
C GLY A 74 -10.07 -5.24 1.50
N GLY A 75 -9.70 -6.01 2.53
CA GLY A 75 -10.51 -7.17 2.87
C GLY A 75 -10.25 -7.86 4.21
N VAL A 76 -11.23 -8.67 4.58
CA VAL A 76 -11.24 -9.52 5.77
C VAL A 76 -11.38 -10.97 5.33
N ALA A 77 -10.53 -11.85 5.84
CA ALA A 77 -10.59 -13.24 5.45
C ALA A 77 -10.27 -14.24 6.57
N SER A 78 -10.90 -15.41 6.50
CA SER A 78 -10.59 -16.56 7.33
C SER A 78 -10.35 -17.78 6.45
N PHE A 79 -9.19 -18.41 6.64
CA PHE A 79 -8.77 -19.56 5.85
C PHE A 79 -8.53 -20.80 6.72
N CYS A 80 -8.97 -20.78 7.98
CA CYS A 80 -8.92 -21.88 8.94
C CYS A 80 -10.27 -22.12 9.65
N ASP A 81 -10.34 -23.13 10.53
CA ASP A 81 -11.37 -23.25 11.57
C ASP A 81 -11.13 -22.20 12.67
N CYS A 82 -11.37 -20.95 12.32
CA CYS A 82 -11.02 -19.77 13.11
C CYS A 82 -11.99 -18.63 12.79
N SER A 83 -12.10 -17.67 13.72
CA SER A 83 -12.98 -16.51 13.59
C SER A 83 -12.17 -15.25 13.36
N THR A 84 -12.39 -14.59 12.22
CA THR A 84 -11.80 -13.29 11.88
C THR A 84 -12.87 -12.22 11.90
N SER A 85 -12.61 -11.10 12.57
CA SER A 85 -13.41 -9.90 12.47
C SER A 85 -12.53 -8.67 12.33
N GLY A 86 -12.93 -7.75 11.46
CA GLY A 86 -12.17 -6.52 11.27
C GLY A 86 -12.59 -5.67 10.09
N ASP A 87 -11.78 -4.67 9.79
CA ASP A 87 -11.97 -3.73 8.68
C ASP A 87 -10.69 -3.63 7.85
N GLY A 88 -10.75 -4.06 6.59
CA GLY A 88 -9.66 -3.98 5.62
C GLY A 88 -9.93 -2.90 4.58
N ARG A 89 -9.02 -1.93 4.43
CA ARG A 89 -9.13 -0.83 3.47
C ARG A 89 -7.88 -0.73 2.59
N GLY A 90 -8.06 -0.81 1.27
CA GLY A 90 -6.99 -0.50 0.32
C GLY A 90 -6.71 1.01 0.24
N GLY A 91 -5.46 1.37 -0.01
CA GLY A 91 -5.04 2.74 -0.28
C GLY A 91 -5.43 3.20 -1.68
N ASP A 92 -5.56 4.49 -1.88
CA ASP A 92 -5.87 5.08 -3.19
C ASP A 92 -4.62 5.08 -4.08
N GLY A 93 -4.82 4.93 -5.39
CA GLY A 93 -3.78 5.08 -6.39
C GLY A 93 -3.39 6.54 -6.59
N GLY A 94 -2.11 6.79 -6.87
CA GLY A 94 -1.56 8.11 -7.13
C GLY A 94 -1.99 8.69 -8.47
N ALA A 95 -2.08 10.01 -8.55
CA ALA A 95 -2.38 10.69 -9.80
C ALA A 95 -1.18 10.69 -10.76
N ALA A 96 -1.42 10.93 -12.05
CA ALA A 96 -0.36 11.08 -13.04
C ALA A 96 -0.60 12.25 -13.99
N ASP A 97 0.40 13.10 -14.18
CA ASP A 97 0.36 14.21 -15.12
C ASP A 97 1.56 14.22 -16.08
N GLY A 98 1.28 14.20 -17.37
CA GLY A 98 2.29 14.29 -18.44
C GLY A 98 2.63 12.95 -19.09
N ALA A 99 3.12 13.03 -20.33
CA ALA A 99 3.39 11.85 -21.14
C ALA A 99 4.47 10.96 -20.50
N GLY A 100 4.13 9.69 -20.31
CA GLY A 100 5.02 8.72 -19.66
C GLY A 100 4.99 8.74 -18.13
N SER A 101 4.31 9.71 -17.51
CA SER A 101 4.13 9.73 -16.06
C SER A 101 3.22 8.60 -15.61
N VAL A 102 3.52 7.99 -14.46
CA VAL A 102 2.68 6.95 -13.85
C VAL A 102 2.53 7.23 -12.35
N GLY A 103 1.31 7.24 -11.85
CA GLY A 103 1.03 7.33 -10.42
C GLY A 103 1.28 5.99 -9.75
N GLY A 104 1.72 6.00 -8.50
CA GLY A 104 1.96 4.77 -7.74
C GLY A 104 0.66 4.04 -7.43
N ASP A 105 0.69 2.71 -7.38
CA ASP A 105 -0.45 1.94 -6.90
C ASP A 105 -0.65 2.13 -5.39
N GLY A 106 -1.91 2.14 -4.94
CA GLY A 106 -2.25 2.10 -3.53
C GLY A 106 -2.01 0.70 -2.94
N GLY A 107 -1.56 0.65 -1.68
CA GLY A 107 -1.30 -0.59 -0.97
C GLY A 107 -2.58 -1.30 -0.51
N GLY A 108 -2.47 -2.59 -0.20
CA GLY A 108 -3.60 -3.37 0.33
C GLY A 108 -3.85 -3.15 1.82
N GLY A 109 -5.09 -3.32 2.26
CA GLY A 109 -5.47 -3.40 3.68
C GLY A 109 -6.10 -4.75 4.00
N ALA A 110 -5.41 -5.61 4.74
CA ALA A 110 -5.79 -7.00 4.94
C ALA A 110 -5.95 -7.37 6.43
N VAL A 111 -7.08 -7.96 6.83
CA VAL A 111 -7.23 -8.62 8.14
C VAL A 111 -7.48 -10.11 7.93
N GLN A 112 -6.54 -11.00 8.26
CA GLN A 112 -6.59 -12.41 7.81
C GLN A 112 -6.21 -13.42 8.90
N ALA A 113 -6.83 -14.60 8.92
CA ALA A 113 -6.46 -15.70 9.82
C ALA A 113 -6.19 -16.99 8.99
N LEU A 114 -4.95 -17.46 8.95
CA LEU A 114 -4.41 -18.55 8.13
C LEU A 114 -4.09 -19.79 9.03
N GLY A 115 -4.04 -21.05 8.53
CA GLY A 115 -4.32 -22.29 9.31
C GLY A 115 -3.12 -23.20 9.70
N THR A 116 -3.20 -24.25 10.55
CA THR A 116 -4.31 -25.08 11.07
C THR A 116 -4.42 -25.08 12.61
N GLY A 117 -5.50 -24.50 13.16
CA GLY A 117 -5.86 -24.51 14.58
C GLY A 117 -6.83 -23.38 14.99
N SER A 118 -7.37 -23.47 16.22
CA SER A 118 -8.34 -22.55 16.81
C SER A 118 -7.70 -21.25 17.32
N GLY A 119 -7.71 -20.23 16.47
CA GLY A 119 -7.36 -18.85 16.81
C GLY A 119 -8.48 -17.88 16.47
N PHE A 120 -8.39 -16.64 16.95
CA PHE A 120 -9.34 -15.60 16.59
C PHE A 120 -8.69 -14.23 16.45
N ILE A 121 -9.23 -13.46 15.50
CA ILE A 121 -9.01 -12.03 15.38
C ILE A 121 -10.33 -11.34 15.70
N SER A 122 -10.34 -10.54 16.76
CA SER A 122 -11.48 -9.76 17.23
C SER A 122 -11.23 -8.27 17.01
N GLY A 123 -11.80 -7.69 15.94
CA GLY A 123 -11.74 -6.25 15.67
C GLY A 123 -10.41 -5.74 15.11
N GLY A 124 -9.78 -6.47 14.18
CA GLY A 124 -8.57 -5.99 13.51
C GLY A 124 -8.86 -4.85 12.52
N THR A 125 -7.93 -3.91 12.35
CA THR A 125 -8.03 -2.83 11.33
C THR A 125 -6.77 -2.82 10.48
N ALA A 126 -6.91 -2.89 9.16
CA ALA A 126 -5.79 -2.89 8.24
C ALA A 126 -6.00 -1.89 7.10
N THR A 127 -5.11 -0.91 6.95
CA THR A 127 -5.21 0.15 5.93
C THR A 127 -3.95 0.20 5.07
N GLY A 128 -4.09 0.04 3.76
CA GLY A 128 -3.00 0.28 2.82
C GLY A 128 -2.66 1.76 2.69
N GLY A 129 -1.40 2.08 2.44
CA GLY A 129 -0.95 3.43 2.12
C GLY A 129 -1.33 3.82 0.71
N ASN A 130 -1.44 5.13 0.45
CA ASN A 130 -1.72 5.64 -0.88
C ASN A 130 -0.47 5.59 -1.76
N GLY A 131 -0.66 5.46 -3.08
CA GLY A 131 0.42 5.67 -4.03
C GLY A 131 0.75 7.15 -4.23
N GLY A 132 2.01 7.44 -4.53
CA GLY A 132 2.49 8.79 -4.83
C GLY A 132 2.15 9.23 -6.25
N ALA A 133 2.17 10.54 -6.50
CA ALA A 133 1.90 11.11 -7.81
C ALA A 133 3.10 10.96 -8.76
N GLY A 134 2.81 10.71 -10.04
CA GLY A 134 3.78 10.76 -11.13
C GLY A 134 3.65 12.05 -11.95
N SER A 135 4.76 12.71 -12.28
CA SER A 135 4.76 13.93 -13.08
C SER A 135 5.93 14.01 -14.08
N GLY A 136 5.72 14.72 -15.18
CA GLY A 136 6.80 15.07 -16.12
C GLY A 136 7.58 13.90 -16.72
N GLY A 137 6.93 12.74 -16.90
CA GLY A 137 7.54 11.49 -17.37
C GLY A 137 8.10 10.60 -16.27
N ALA A 138 8.04 11.02 -15.00
CA ALA A 138 8.50 10.25 -13.85
C ALA A 138 7.34 9.56 -13.11
N HIS A 139 7.70 8.66 -12.20
CA HIS A 139 6.76 7.76 -11.53
C HIS A 139 6.64 8.05 -10.04
N GLY A 140 5.42 8.01 -9.51
CA GLY A 140 5.19 7.97 -8.08
C GLY A 140 5.50 6.61 -7.47
N GLY A 141 5.81 6.57 -6.19
CA GLY A 141 6.06 5.34 -5.44
C GLY A 141 4.76 4.62 -5.07
N ALA A 142 4.79 3.30 -4.96
CA ALA A 142 3.64 2.53 -4.48
C ALA A 142 3.41 2.73 -2.99
N GLY A 143 2.15 2.69 -2.56
CA GLY A 143 1.77 2.62 -1.15
C GLY A 143 2.07 1.25 -0.53
N GLY A 144 2.39 1.26 0.75
CA GLY A 144 2.67 0.07 1.54
C GLY A 144 1.40 -0.66 1.96
N ILE A 145 1.53 -1.93 2.31
CA ILE A 145 0.42 -2.75 2.79
C ILE A 145 0.17 -2.45 4.28
N GLY A 146 -1.10 -2.37 4.69
CA GLY A 146 -1.50 -2.53 6.09
C GLY A 146 -2.01 -3.95 6.30
N LYS A 147 -1.49 -4.66 7.30
CA LYS A 147 -1.78 -6.08 7.52
C LYS A 147 -2.06 -6.40 8.98
N VAL A 148 -3.17 -7.06 9.30
CA VAL A 148 -3.36 -7.71 10.61
C VAL A 148 -3.66 -9.20 10.39
N GLU A 149 -2.75 -10.08 10.76
CA GLU A 149 -2.73 -11.48 10.32
C GLU A 149 -2.56 -12.47 11.48
N GLY A 150 -3.01 -13.71 11.39
CA GLY A 150 -2.52 -14.78 12.30
C GLY A 150 -2.54 -16.17 11.67
N ASP A 151 -1.43 -16.91 11.70
CA ASP A 151 -1.20 -18.19 11.00
C ASP A 151 -0.89 -19.36 11.97
N GLY A 152 -1.09 -20.65 11.60
CA GLY A 152 -1.52 -21.68 12.59
C GLY A 152 -0.73 -23.00 12.79
N ALA A 153 -0.40 -23.29 14.07
CA ALA A 153 -0.38 -24.65 14.69
C ALA A 153 -0.73 -24.66 16.21
N SER A 154 -1.06 -23.51 16.82
CA SER A 154 -1.41 -23.36 18.26
C SER A 154 -2.41 -22.21 18.47
N PHE A 155 -2.87 -21.98 19.71
CA PHE A 155 -3.83 -20.91 20.02
C PHE A 155 -3.19 -19.52 19.88
N TYR A 156 -3.85 -18.65 19.12
CA TYR A 156 -3.55 -17.23 19.02
C TYR A 156 -4.83 -16.39 19.23
N SER A 157 -4.69 -15.19 19.80
CA SER A 157 -5.76 -14.20 19.89
C SER A 157 -5.28 -12.77 19.60
N ILE A 158 -5.78 -12.17 18.53
CA ILE A 158 -5.59 -10.74 18.28
C ILE A 158 -6.88 -10.02 18.64
N THR A 159 -6.81 -9.03 19.52
CA THR A 159 -7.95 -8.15 19.85
C THR A 159 -7.58 -6.71 19.53
N GLY A 160 -8.31 -6.04 18.64
CA GLY A 160 -8.12 -4.61 18.37
C GLY A 160 -6.85 -4.21 17.62
N GLY A 161 -6.10 -5.15 17.04
CA GLY A 161 -4.85 -4.85 16.32
C GLY A 161 -5.07 -3.92 15.11
N SER A 162 -4.17 -2.96 14.90
CA SER A 162 -4.22 -1.96 13.84
C SER A 162 -2.92 -1.92 13.04
N ALA A 163 -3.00 -1.96 11.72
CA ALA A 163 -1.85 -1.88 10.84
C ALA A 163 -2.08 -0.93 9.66
N THR A 164 -1.16 0.01 9.46
CA THR A 164 -1.22 0.98 8.36
C THR A 164 0.05 0.95 7.51
N GLY A 165 -0.08 0.70 6.21
CA GLY A 165 1.03 0.86 5.28
C GLY A 165 1.43 2.33 5.12
N GLY A 166 2.72 2.58 4.88
CA GLY A 166 3.20 3.92 4.55
C GLY A 166 2.77 4.36 3.15
N ASN A 167 2.66 5.65 2.90
CA ASN A 167 2.37 6.16 1.55
C ASN A 167 3.61 6.04 0.65
N GLY A 168 3.41 5.91 -0.65
CA GLY A 168 4.47 6.11 -1.62
C GLY A 168 4.83 7.60 -1.74
N GLY A 169 6.09 7.89 -2.06
CA GLY A 169 6.55 9.24 -2.34
C GLY A 169 6.16 9.71 -3.74
N ASP A 170 6.10 11.01 -3.95
CA ASP A 170 5.82 11.59 -5.26
C ASP A 170 7.07 11.55 -6.15
N SER A 171 6.88 11.59 -7.46
CA SER A 171 7.98 11.83 -8.38
C SER A 171 8.52 13.25 -8.24
N GLY A 172 9.79 13.46 -8.58
CA GLY A 172 10.34 14.81 -8.70
C GLY A 172 9.81 15.54 -9.93
N ALA A 173 9.93 16.86 -9.91
CA ALA A 173 9.53 17.70 -11.04
C ALA A 173 10.48 17.51 -12.25
N PRO A 174 10.01 17.70 -13.49
CA PRO A 174 10.87 17.69 -14.65
C PRO A 174 11.87 18.86 -14.63
N GLY A 175 13.03 18.63 -15.23
CA GLY A 175 14.05 19.65 -15.46
C GLY A 175 13.90 20.34 -16.81
N VAL A 176 14.95 21.03 -17.25
CA VAL A 176 14.98 21.64 -18.59
C VAL A 176 15.29 20.61 -19.67
N GLY A 177 14.71 20.79 -20.86
CA GLY A 177 14.96 19.89 -21.99
C GLY A 177 14.38 18.50 -21.74
N THR A 178 15.22 17.48 -21.83
CA THR A 178 14.80 16.06 -21.66
C THR A 178 15.06 15.52 -20.25
N ALA A 179 15.52 16.36 -19.31
CA ALA A 179 15.74 15.93 -17.94
C ALA A 179 14.40 15.68 -17.24
N ILE A 180 14.18 14.46 -16.75
CA ILE A 180 13.01 14.10 -15.95
C ILE A 180 13.37 14.11 -14.45
N GLY A 181 12.35 14.25 -13.61
CA GLY A 181 12.50 14.05 -12.16
C GLY A 181 12.79 12.59 -11.81
N GLY A 182 13.22 12.36 -10.58
CA GLY A 182 13.39 11.03 -10.02
C GLY A 182 12.04 10.40 -9.65
N ALA A 183 11.99 9.08 -9.59
CA ALA A 183 10.81 8.38 -9.09
C ALA A 183 10.67 8.56 -7.57
N GLY A 184 9.44 8.53 -7.07
CA GLY A 184 9.18 8.44 -5.63
C GLY A 184 9.50 7.05 -5.07
N GLY A 185 9.82 6.99 -3.78
CA GLY A 185 10.08 5.76 -3.05
C GLY A 185 8.80 5.04 -2.65
N ALA A 186 8.85 3.72 -2.50
CA ALA A 186 7.71 2.94 -2.01
C ALA A 186 7.46 3.17 -0.51
N GLY A 187 6.20 3.14 -0.08
CA GLY A 187 5.81 3.11 1.31
C GLY A 187 6.09 1.76 1.97
N GLY A 188 6.35 1.79 3.27
CA GLY A 188 6.68 0.61 4.07
C GLY A 188 5.46 -0.20 4.48
N LEU A 189 5.68 -1.47 4.84
CA LEU A 189 4.66 -2.34 5.41
C LEU A 189 4.28 -1.88 6.83
N GLY A 190 2.98 -1.77 7.12
CA GLY A 190 2.44 -1.80 8.47
C GLY A 190 1.86 -3.18 8.76
N GLN A 191 2.12 -3.73 9.94
CA GLN A 191 1.92 -5.16 10.19
C GLN A 191 1.65 -5.44 11.66
N VAL A 192 0.57 -6.16 12.00
CA VAL A 192 0.48 -6.87 13.29
C VAL A 192 0.11 -8.32 12.98
N GLU A 193 1.01 -9.25 13.30
CA GLU A 193 0.96 -10.65 12.88
C GLU A 193 1.18 -11.54 14.11
N MET A 194 0.61 -12.75 14.20
CA MET A 194 1.05 -13.73 15.22
C MET A 194 0.51 -15.15 15.01
N ASP A 195 1.34 -16.13 15.41
CA ASP A 195 1.05 -17.57 15.31
C ASP A 195 0.76 -18.26 16.67
N THR A 196 1.25 -17.73 17.80
CA THR A 196 0.86 -18.16 19.16
C THR A 196 0.77 -16.98 20.12
N GLY A 197 -0.09 -17.07 21.14
CA GLY A 197 -0.16 -16.06 22.22
C GLY A 197 -1.34 -15.10 22.07
N SER A 198 -1.22 -13.90 22.66
CA SER A 198 -2.28 -12.90 22.65
C SER A 198 -1.71 -11.50 22.39
N SER A 199 -2.31 -10.76 21.46
CA SER A 199 -2.05 -9.35 21.23
C SER A 199 -3.33 -8.54 21.47
N THR A 200 -3.21 -7.39 22.13
CA THR A 200 -4.32 -6.48 22.41
C THR A 200 -3.92 -5.06 22.01
N ASP A 201 -4.72 -4.45 21.15
CA ASP A 201 -4.61 -3.06 20.70
C ASP A 201 -3.23 -2.66 20.14
N ALA A 202 -2.48 -3.61 19.57
CA ALA A 202 -1.20 -3.33 18.92
C ALA A 202 -1.40 -2.42 17.69
N VAL A 203 -0.49 -1.45 17.50
CA VAL A 203 -0.59 -0.46 16.42
C VAL A 203 0.72 -0.38 15.63
N SER A 204 0.69 -0.87 14.40
CA SER A 204 1.86 -0.88 13.52
C SER A 204 1.69 0.06 12.33
N ARG A 205 2.79 0.73 11.95
CA ARG A 205 2.81 1.62 10.79
C ARG A 205 4.09 1.44 9.97
N GLY A 206 3.92 1.29 8.66
CA GLY A 206 5.01 1.49 7.72
C GLY A 206 5.42 2.96 7.64
N GLY A 207 6.69 3.22 7.35
CA GLY A 207 7.19 4.55 7.03
C GLY A 207 6.80 4.95 5.60
N ASP A 208 6.68 6.24 5.34
CA ASP A 208 6.39 6.75 4.01
C ASP A 208 7.63 6.64 3.10
N GLY A 209 7.41 6.43 1.80
CA GLY A 209 8.45 6.59 0.79
C GLY A 209 8.86 8.05 0.65
N GLY A 210 10.14 8.29 0.34
CA GLY A 210 10.64 9.63 0.06
C GLY A 210 10.30 10.08 -1.35
N ASP A 211 10.16 11.38 -1.57
CA ASP A 211 9.93 11.90 -2.92
C ASP A 211 11.17 11.77 -3.81
N GLY A 212 10.94 11.74 -5.12
CA GLY A 212 11.99 11.90 -6.11
C GLY A 212 12.64 13.30 -6.04
N GLY A 213 13.90 13.37 -6.46
CA GLY A 213 14.59 14.62 -6.71
C GLY A 213 14.15 15.25 -8.02
N ASP A 214 14.23 16.57 -8.12
CA ASP A 214 13.85 17.27 -9.36
C ASP A 214 14.90 17.06 -10.44
N GLY A 215 14.48 17.10 -11.71
CA GLY A 215 15.38 17.10 -12.85
C GLY A 215 16.16 18.43 -12.95
N GLY A 216 17.40 18.34 -13.40
CA GLY A 216 18.28 19.47 -13.72
C GLY A 216 18.26 19.80 -15.21
N ALA A 217 19.42 19.72 -15.86
CA ALA A 217 19.54 19.88 -17.31
C ALA A 217 20.45 18.78 -17.87
N PRO A 218 20.22 18.31 -19.11
CA PRO A 218 21.22 17.53 -19.81
C PRO A 218 22.50 18.36 -20.03
N GLY A 219 23.66 17.72 -19.92
CA GLY A 219 24.94 18.39 -20.07
C GLY A 219 26.08 17.39 -20.27
N ALA A 220 27.32 17.89 -20.19
CA ALA A 220 28.52 17.09 -20.43
C ALA A 220 28.62 15.87 -19.50
N ASN A 221 27.99 15.93 -18.33
CA ASN A 221 28.04 14.90 -17.29
C ASN A 221 26.81 13.97 -17.29
N GLY A 222 25.88 14.11 -18.25
CA GLY A 222 24.77 13.19 -18.43
C GLY A 222 23.42 13.85 -18.67
N THR A 223 22.37 13.21 -18.16
CA THR A 223 20.97 13.54 -18.47
C THR A 223 20.34 14.56 -17.52
N GLY A 224 20.96 14.83 -16.37
CA GLY A 224 20.41 15.71 -15.34
C GLY A 224 19.17 15.12 -14.68
N VAL A 225 18.96 13.81 -14.71
CA VAL A 225 17.78 13.17 -14.10
C VAL A 225 17.84 13.29 -12.57
N GLY A 226 16.69 13.54 -11.95
CA GLY A 226 16.58 13.57 -10.49
C GLY A 226 16.78 12.19 -9.85
N GLY A 227 17.24 12.18 -8.61
CA GLY A 227 17.48 10.95 -7.85
C GLY A 227 16.18 10.31 -7.38
N VAL A 228 16.16 8.98 -7.28
CA VAL A 228 14.99 8.24 -6.77
C VAL A 228 14.84 8.47 -5.27
N GLY A 229 13.61 8.61 -4.78
CA GLY A 229 13.30 8.67 -3.36
C GLY A 229 13.55 7.34 -2.63
N GLY A 230 13.93 7.41 -1.36
CA GLY A 230 14.18 6.23 -0.54
C GLY A 230 12.89 5.48 -0.19
N ALA A 231 12.95 4.16 -0.02
CA ALA A 231 11.80 3.40 0.47
C ALA A 231 11.53 3.69 1.95
N GLY A 232 10.26 3.65 2.36
CA GLY A 232 9.86 3.64 3.76
C GLY A 232 10.19 2.32 4.46
N GLY A 233 10.50 2.39 5.75
CA GLY A 233 10.80 1.24 6.59
C GLY A 233 9.53 0.49 7.02
N THR A 234 9.68 -0.77 7.42
CA THR A 234 8.58 -1.57 7.95
C THR A 234 8.28 -1.19 9.40
N GLY A 235 7.00 -1.08 9.77
CA GLY A 235 6.56 -1.22 11.18
C GLY A 235 6.48 -2.70 11.57
N GLY A 236 6.01 -3.00 12.78
CA GLY A 236 5.72 -4.40 13.17
C GLY A 236 4.84 -4.55 14.42
N GLU A 237 4.38 -5.78 14.69
CA GLU A 237 4.83 -6.62 15.82
C GLU A 237 4.58 -8.12 15.61
N ASP A 238 5.39 -8.91 16.34
CA ASP A 238 5.22 -10.34 16.66
C ASP A 238 5.38 -10.57 18.20
N GLY A 239 4.25 -10.60 18.94
CA GLY A 239 4.12 -11.31 20.23
C GLY A 239 4.08 -10.57 21.59
N THR A 240 4.34 -9.26 21.75
CA THR A 240 4.36 -8.62 23.11
C THR A 240 3.66 -7.26 23.31
N GLY A 241 3.08 -6.64 22.29
CA GLY A 241 2.00 -5.64 22.44
C GLY A 241 2.39 -4.16 22.50
N VAL A 242 3.52 -3.73 21.90
CA VAL A 242 3.73 -2.30 21.55
C VAL A 242 4.20 -2.13 20.11
N GLY A 243 3.33 -1.57 19.26
CA GLY A 243 3.55 -1.59 17.82
C GLY A 243 4.64 -0.66 17.31
N GLY A 244 5.25 -1.08 16.20
CA GLY A 244 6.41 -0.47 15.59
C GLY A 244 6.05 0.50 14.46
N ILE A 245 6.75 1.63 14.41
CA ILE A 245 6.66 2.61 13.33
C ILE A 245 7.94 2.59 12.52
N GLY A 246 7.85 2.18 11.26
CA GLY A 246 8.94 2.27 10.30
C GLY A 246 9.32 3.72 10.00
N GLY A 247 10.61 3.97 9.81
CA GLY A 247 11.13 5.29 9.44
C GLY A 247 10.80 5.65 8.00
N ASN A 248 10.72 6.94 7.68
CA ASN A 248 10.46 7.39 6.32
C ASN A 248 11.70 7.29 5.44
N GLY A 249 11.48 7.08 4.14
CA GLY A 249 12.49 7.22 3.12
C GLY A 249 12.92 8.68 2.95
N GLY A 250 14.20 8.88 2.65
CA GLY A 250 14.76 10.19 2.34
C GLY A 250 14.42 10.63 0.92
N ARG A 251 14.34 11.94 0.69
CA ARG A 251 14.16 12.50 -0.66
C ARG A 251 15.36 12.19 -1.56
N GLY A 252 15.10 11.91 -2.83
CA GLY A 252 16.12 11.87 -3.87
C GLY A 252 16.77 13.25 -4.09
N GLY A 253 18.07 13.27 -4.38
CA GLY A 253 18.79 14.49 -4.72
C GLY A 253 18.39 15.02 -6.09
N ASN A 254 18.46 16.33 -6.31
CA ASN A 254 18.16 16.92 -7.61
C ASN A 254 19.26 16.58 -8.64
N GLY A 255 18.87 16.49 -9.91
CA GLY A 255 19.81 16.46 -11.02
C GLY A 255 20.55 17.79 -11.16
N GLY A 256 21.82 17.73 -11.54
CA GLY A 256 22.65 18.90 -11.82
C GLY A 256 22.34 19.54 -13.18
N PHE A 257 22.58 20.84 -13.30
CA PHE A 257 22.48 21.57 -14.58
C PHE A 257 23.62 21.25 -15.55
N ASP A 258 24.62 20.48 -15.12
CA ASP A 258 25.72 19.99 -15.94
C ASP A 258 25.46 18.58 -16.50
N GLY A 259 24.29 18.02 -16.26
CA GLY A 259 23.94 16.64 -16.63
C GLY A 259 24.10 15.62 -15.51
N THR A 260 24.63 16.01 -14.34
CA THR A 260 24.84 15.07 -13.22
C THR A 260 23.51 14.51 -12.73
N VAL A 261 23.42 13.19 -12.51
CA VAL A 261 22.22 12.54 -11.97
C VAL A 261 22.13 12.76 -10.46
N GLY A 262 20.92 12.98 -9.96
CA GLY A 262 20.65 13.15 -8.55
C GLY A 262 20.91 11.88 -7.74
N ALA A 263 21.34 12.04 -6.48
CA ALA A 263 21.61 10.92 -5.58
C ALA A 263 20.31 10.23 -5.13
N VAL A 264 20.36 8.92 -4.89
CA VAL A 264 19.22 8.17 -4.33
C VAL A 264 19.01 8.56 -2.87
N GLY A 265 17.74 8.70 -2.47
CA GLY A 265 17.34 8.94 -1.09
C GLY A 265 17.61 7.74 -0.19
N SER A 266 17.91 7.98 1.09
CA SER A 266 18.17 6.91 2.07
C SER A 266 16.90 6.10 2.36
N ALA A 267 17.01 4.78 2.52
CA ALA A 267 15.89 3.99 3.02
C ALA A 267 15.55 4.36 4.48
N GLY A 268 14.27 4.26 4.82
CA GLY A 268 13.77 4.35 6.18
C GLY A 268 14.18 3.15 7.03
N ALA A 269 14.38 3.38 8.32
CA ALA A 269 14.73 2.30 9.24
C ALA A 269 13.52 1.40 9.52
N ASN A 270 13.74 0.08 9.56
CA ASN A 270 12.71 -0.84 10.04
C ASN A 270 12.62 -0.76 11.56
N ASN A 271 11.39 -0.84 12.06
CA ASN A 271 11.10 -0.95 13.48
C ASN A 271 10.03 -2.03 13.67
N PRO A 272 10.41 -3.31 13.46
CA PRO A 272 9.51 -4.45 13.58
C PRO A 272 9.21 -4.82 15.03
#